data_AF-A0A161QBI2-F1
#
_entry.id   AF-A0A161QBI2-F1
#
_cell.length_a   1.000
_cell.length_b   1.000
_cell.length_c   1.000
_cell.angle_alpha   90.00
_cell.angle_beta   90.00
_cell.angle_gamma   90.00
#
_symmetry.space_group_name_H-M   'P 1'
#
loop_
_entity.id
_entity.type
_entity.pdbx_description
1 polymer ?
#
loop_
_entity_poly.entity_id
_entity_poly.type
_entity_poly.pdbx_seq_one_letter_code
_entity_poly.pdbx_strand_id
1 'polypeptide(L)'
;MWKNILFYMFVNIINIIIFGAYLLYGAFFLKLSIIYLVYYGAALFLIIIAFDLFLYYIYIKRTIIAPLNKVLETANELSGGDLSKRFTKILPGSFSHIFYPLDNFMDYLERFLKYMEHTGNEIEYLSKGLLSRLNIIENTENEGKRAEAMKEVISNAKKINRMSLQVKSLVHQFRAKEKKEAGG
;
A
#
# COMPACT_ATOMS: atom_id res chain seq x y z
N MET A 1 -10.05 -14.75 13.60
CA MET A 1 -9.28 -15.63 12.68
C MET A 1 -8.99 -17.00 13.31
N TRP A 2 -8.34 -17.08 14.48
CA TRP A 2 -8.06 -18.36 15.17
C TRP A 2 -9.29 -19.19 15.54
N LYS A 3 -10.40 -18.55 15.97
CA LYS A 3 -11.65 -19.26 16.32
C LYS A 3 -12.26 -20.02 15.13
N ASN A 4 -12.14 -19.48 13.91
CA ASN A 4 -12.65 -20.16 12.71
C ASN A 4 -11.76 -21.35 12.35
N ILE A 5 -10.44 -21.22 12.48
CA ILE A 5 -9.50 -22.32 12.21
C ILE A 5 -9.71 -23.46 13.21
N LEU A 6 -9.84 -23.14 14.50
CA LEU A 6 -10.15 -24.13 15.54
C LEU A 6 -11.49 -24.84 15.31
N PHE A 7 -12.51 -24.09 14.87
CA PHE A 7 -13.81 -24.67 14.53
C PHE A 7 -13.71 -25.62 13.32
N TYR A 8 -12.98 -25.23 12.26
CA TYR A 8 -12.74 -26.09 11.11
C TYR A 8 -11.97 -27.37 11.49
N MET A 9 -10.93 -27.25 12.32
CA MET A 9 -10.19 -28.42 12.80
C MET A 9 -11.07 -29.35 13.65
N PHE A 10 -11.92 -28.78 14.51
CA PHE A 10 -12.84 -29.54 15.34
C PHE A 10 -13.89 -30.31 14.52
N VAL A 11 -14.51 -29.64 13.54
CA VAL A 11 -15.45 -30.28 12.60
C VAL A 11 -14.76 -31.40 11.82
N ASN A 12 -13.51 -31.21 11.42
CA ASN A 12 -12.77 -32.21 10.67
C ASN A 12 -12.42 -33.45 11.52
N ILE A 13 -12.03 -33.25 12.79
CA ILE A 13 -11.82 -34.35 13.75
C ILE A 13 -13.11 -35.17 13.95
N ILE A 14 -14.25 -34.49 14.10
CA ILE A 14 -15.55 -35.17 14.24
C ILE A 14 -15.88 -35.99 12.97
N ASN A 15 -15.65 -35.44 11.79
CA ASN A 15 -15.90 -36.15 10.53
C ASN A 15 -15.02 -37.40 10.39
N ILE A 16 -13.75 -37.33 10.81
CA ILE A 16 -12.84 -38.50 10.81
C ILE A 16 -13.35 -39.59 11.77
N ILE A 17 -13.82 -39.22 12.96
CA ILE A 17 -14.37 -40.18 13.93
C ILE A 17 -15.65 -40.84 13.39
N ILE A 18 -16.57 -40.04 12.83
CA ILE A 18 -17.81 -40.54 12.24
C ILE A 18 -17.51 -41.46 11.06
N PHE A 19 -16.55 -41.09 10.21
CA PHE A 19 -16.14 -41.89 9.06
C PHE A 19 -15.50 -43.23 9.48
N GLY A 20 -14.63 -43.22 10.49
CA GLY A 20 -14.07 -44.45 11.06
C GLY A 20 -15.15 -45.39 11.61
N ALA A 21 -16.17 -44.84 12.26
CA ALA A 21 -17.31 -45.62 12.75
C ALA A 21 -18.14 -46.25 11.61
N TYR A 22 -18.38 -45.51 10.52
CA TYR A 22 -19.07 -46.05 9.33
C TYR A 22 -18.28 -47.13 8.60
N LEU A 23 -16.95 -47.00 8.53
CA LEU A 23 -16.06 -48.02 7.95
C LEU A 23 -16.12 -49.32 8.75
N LEU A 24 -16.07 -49.25 10.08
CA LEU A 24 -16.21 -50.41 10.97
C LEU A 24 -17.61 -51.04 10.87
N TYR A 25 -18.66 -50.22 10.80
CA TYR A 25 -20.04 -50.68 10.62
C TYR A 25 -20.24 -51.41 9.28
N GLY A 26 -19.72 -50.85 8.18
CA GLY A 26 -19.77 -51.47 6.86
C GLY A 26 -18.96 -52.77 6.78
N ALA A 27 -17.80 -52.83 7.44
CA ALA A 27 -16.98 -54.05 7.55
C ALA A 27 -17.76 -55.21 8.18
N PHE A 28 -18.48 -54.91 9.26
CA PHE A 28 -19.25 -55.89 10.02
C PHE A 28 -20.41 -56.46 9.20
N PHE A 29 -21.10 -55.61 8.42
CA PHE A 29 -22.26 -56.04 7.63
C PHE A 29 -21.90 -56.75 6.31
N LEU A 30 -20.81 -56.36 5.64
CA LEU A 30 -20.45 -56.90 4.32
C LEU A 30 -19.60 -58.18 4.38
N LYS A 31 -19.23 -58.68 5.58
CA LYS A 31 -18.30 -59.81 5.77
C LYS A 31 -17.03 -59.69 4.92
N LEU A 32 -16.57 -58.46 4.69
CA LEU A 32 -15.38 -58.21 3.89
C LEU A 32 -14.13 -58.73 4.62
N SER A 33 -13.21 -59.34 3.88
CA SER A 33 -11.88 -59.65 4.44
C SER A 33 -11.19 -58.36 4.90
N ILE A 34 -10.55 -58.42 6.06
CA ILE A 34 -9.83 -57.32 6.72
C ILE A 34 -8.87 -56.62 5.73
N ILE A 35 -8.28 -57.36 4.79
CA ILE A 35 -7.33 -56.82 3.80
C ILE A 35 -8.00 -55.80 2.87
N TYR A 36 -9.18 -56.10 2.34
CA TYR A 36 -9.91 -55.17 1.47
C TYR A 36 -10.39 -53.95 2.25
N LEU A 37 -10.77 -54.13 3.52
CA LEU A 37 -11.16 -53.03 4.38
C LEU A 37 -10.01 -52.04 4.60
N VAL A 38 -8.80 -52.55 4.84
CA VAL A 38 -7.60 -51.72 5.01
C VAL A 38 -7.29 -50.95 3.72
N TYR A 39 -7.41 -51.60 2.55
CA TYR A 39 -7.15 -50.94 1.26
C TYR A 39 -8.17 -49.82 0.96
N TYR A 40 -9.47 -50.08 1.15
CA TYR A 40 -10.51 -49.05 0.98
C TYR A 40 -10.39 -47.94 2.02
N GLY A 41 -10.07 -48.27 3.27
CA GLY A 41 -9.83 -47.28 4.32
C GLY A 41 -8.65 -46.38 4.01
N ALA A 42 -7.54 -46.95 3.55
CA ALA A 42 -6.36 -46.18 3.14
C ALA A 42 -6.65 -45.29 1.91
N ALA A 43 -7.35 -45.81 0.91
CA ALA A 43 -7.73 -45.04 -0.27
C ALA A 43 -8.64 -43.84 0.08
N LEU A 44 -9.64 -44.05 0.93
CA LEU A 44 -10.53 -42.98 1.38
C LEU A 44 -9.81 -41.97 2.27
N PHE A 45 -8.89 -42.42 3.13
CA PHE A 45 -8.06 -41.53 3.94
C PHE A 45 -7.19 -40.61 3.07
N LEU A 46 -6.58 -41.13 2.01
CA LEU A 46 -5.82 -40.33 1.04
C LEU A 46 -6.72 -39.32 0.31
N ILE A 47 -7.94 -39.71 -0.05
CA ILE A 47 -8.92 -38.81 -0.68
C ILE A 47 -9.29 -37.67 0.27
N ILE A 48 -9.53 -37.97 1.56
CA ILE A 48 -9.85 -36.96 2.57
C ILE A 48 -8.70 -35.97 2.73
N ILE A 49 -7.46 -36.46 2.86
CA ILE A 49 -6.26 -35.60 2.94
C ILE A 49 -6.16 -34.71 1.70
N ALA A 50 -6.32 -35.29 0.50
CA ALA A 50 -6.24 -34.53 -0.74
C ALA A 50 -7.33 -33.44 -0.81
N PHE A 51 -8.54 -33.75 -0.35
CA PHE A 51 -9.66 -32.82 -0.30
C PHE A 51 -9.41 -31.69 0.71
N ASP A 52 -8.89 -32.00 1.89
CA ASP A 52 -8.53 -31.00 2.90
C ASP A 52 -7.43 -30.06 2.42
N LEU A 53 -6.39 -30.60 1.78
CA LEU A 53 -5.33 -29.80 1.18
C LEU A 53 -5.89 -28.89 0.08
N PHE A 54 -6.83 -29.38 -0.71
CA PHE A 54 -7.50 -28.60 -1.76
C PHE A 54 -8.33 -27.44 -1.17
N LEU A 55 -9.12 -27.70 -0.13
CA LEU A 55 -9.88 -26.66 0.57
C LEU A 55 -8.95 -25.62 1.21
N TYR A 56 -7.86 -26.07 1.83
CA TYR A 56 -6.86 -25.19 2.42
C TYR A 56 -6.19 -24.29 1.38
N TYR A 57 -5.85 -24.86 0.21
CA TYR A 57 -5.33 -24.10 -0.93
C TYR A 57 -6.31 -23.02 -1.39
N ILE A 58 -7.59 -23.36 -1.57
CA ILE A 58 -8.63 -22.37 -1.95
C ILE A 58 -8.74 -21.27 -0.89
N TYR A 59 -8.72 -21.65 0.38
CA TYR A 59 -8.81 -20.70 1.49
C TYR A 59 -7.64 -19.71 1.49
N ILE A 60 -6.40 -20.19 1.37
CA ILE A 60 -5.20 -19.34 1.27
C ILE A 60 -5.29 -18.44 0.04
N LYS A 61 -5.66 -18.99 -1.13
CA LYS A 61 -5.73 -18.23 -2.37
C LYS A 61 -6.69 -17.05 -2.26
N ARG A 62 -7.86 -17.24 -1.65
CA ARG A 62 -8.87 -16.19 -1.48
C ARG A 62 -8.51 -15.19 -0.38
N THR A 63 -7.95 -15.67 0.73
CA THR A 63 -7.77 -14.86 1.94
C THR A 63 -6.42 -14.13 1.98
N ILE A 64 -5.42 -14.62 1.24
CA ILE A 64 -4.04 -14.10 1.29
C ILE A 64 -3.57 -13.71 -0.12
N ILE A 65 -3.63 -14.61 -1.10
CA ILE A 65 -3.02 -14.37 -2.42
C ILE A 65 -3.78 -13.27 -3.18
N ALA A 66 -5.11 -13.36 -3.27
CA ALA A 66 -5.92 -12.37 -3.98
C ALA A 66 -5.78 -10.95 -3.40
N PRO A 67 -5.89 -10.74 -2.06
CA PRO A 67 -5.44 -9.54 -1.38
C PRO A 67 -4.09 -8.98 -1.79
N LEU A 68 -3.04 -9.80 -1.73
CA LEU A 68 -1.68 -9.39 -2.05
C LEU A 68 -1.53 -8.97 -3.52
N ASN A 69 -2.21 -9.66 -4.44
CA ASN A 69 -2.21 -9.29 -5.85
C ASN A 69 -2.80 -7.90 -6.09
N LYS A 70 -3.87 -7.54 -5.38
CA LYS A 70 -4.46 -6.18 -5.50
C LYS A 70 -3.55 -5.10 -4.89
N VAL A 71 -2.82 -5.44 -3.82
CA VAL A 71 -1.78 -4.55 -3.27
C VAL A 71 -0.67 -4.34 -4.30
N LEU A 72 -0.21 -5.40 -4.96
CA LEU A 72 0.79 -5.31 -6.03
C LEU A 72 0.30 -4.46 -7.21
N GLU A 73 -0.96 -4.62 -7.61
CA GLU A 73 -1.59 -3.79 -8.64
C GLU A 73 -1.59 -2.31 -8.24
N THR A 74 -1.99 -1.99 -7.00
CA THR A 74 -1.98 -0.62 -6.48
C THR A 74 -0.57 -0.05 -6.38
N ALA A 75 0.41 -0.89 -6.00
CA ALA A 75 1.82 -0.49 -5.96
C ALA A 75 2.38 -0.21 -7.36
N ASN A 76 1.93 -0.94 -8.38
CA ASN A 76 2.28 -0.68 -9.77
C ASN A 76 1.62 0.61 -10.30
N GLU A 77 0.36 0.88 -9.93
CA GLU A 77 -0.29 2.15 -10.26
C GLU A 77 0.44 3.33 -9.59
N LEU A 78 0.81 3.18 -8.31
CA LEU A 78 1.63 4.14 -7.57
C LEU A 78 3.01 4.37 -8.22
N SER A 79 3.68 3.31 -8.68
CA SER A 79 4.97 3.45 -9.36
C SER A 79 4.85 4.16 -10.72
N GLY A 80 3.67 4.07 -11.36
CA GLY A 80 3.29 4.86 -12.52
C GLY A 80 2.91 6.32 -12.21
N GLY A 81 2.88 6.72 -10.94
CA GLY A 81 2.55 8.07 -10.49
C GLY A 81 1.06 8.31 -10.21
N ASP A 82 0.21 7.29 -10.26
CA ASP A 82 -1.20 7.41 -9.88
C ASP A 82 -1.34 7.32 -8.34
N LEU A 83 -1.52 8.48 -7.71
CA LEU A 83 -1.77 8.62 -6.29
C LEU A 83 -3.26 8.60 -5.93
N SER A 84 -4.19 8.28 -6.83
CA SER A 84 -5.64 8.33 -6.54
C SER A 84 -6.14 7.09 -5.78
N LYS A 85 -5.43 5.97 -5.92
CA LYS A 85 -5.81 4.67 -5.35
C LYS A 85 -5.35 4.58 -3.90
N ARG A 86 -6.00 3.74 -3.09
CA ARG A 86 -5.71 3.61 -1.65
C ARG A 86 -5.73 2.15 -1.25
N PHE A 87 -4.71 1.72 -0.52
CA PHE A 87 -4.51 0.32 -0.11
C PHE A 87 -5.56 -0.12 0.91
N THR A 88 -5.99 0.75 1.84
CA THR A 88 -6.98 0.40 2.88
C THR A 88 -8.38 0.12 2.32
N LYS A 89 -8.77 0.74 1.20
CA LYS A 89 -10.08 0.49 0.56
C LYS A 89 -10.16 -0.88 -0.10
N ILE A 90 -9.01 -1.48 -0.41
CA ILE A 90 -8.90 -2.73 -1.16
C ILE A 90 -8.95 -3.95 -0.22
N LEU A 91 -8.62 -3.75 1.07
CA LEU A 91 -8.46 -4.81 2.05
C LEU A 91 -9.34 -4.61 3.29
N PRO A 92 -10.62 -5.02 3.24
CA PRO A 92 -11.47 -4.99 4.42
C PRO A 92 -10.99 -6.02 5.47
N GLY A 93 -10.88 -5.59 6.73
CA GLY A 93 -10.60 -6.47 7.87
C GLY A 93 -9.16 -6.41 8.39
N SER A 94 -8.64 -7.56 8.84
CA SER A 94 -7.39 -7.67 9.63
C SER A 94 -6.12 -7.18 8.93
N PHE A 95 -6.11 -7.08 7.60
CA PHE A 95 -4.96 -6.57 6.85
C PHE A 95 -4.95 -5.04 6.73
N SER A 96 -6.08 -4.36 6.93
CA SER A 96 -6.16 -2.89 6.78
C SER A 96 -5.11 -2.15 7.63
N HIS A 97 -4.90 -2.59 8.87
CA HIS A 97 -3.91 -2.05 9.81
C HIS A 97 -2.47 -2.04 9.26
N ILE A 98 -2.12 -3.03 8.43
CA ILE A 98 -0.78 -3.15 7.85
C ILE A 98 -0.58 -2.12 6.72
N PHE A 99 -1.67 -1.68 6.10
CA PHE A 99 -1.64 -0.82 4.92
C PHE A 99 -1.96 0.66 5.19
N TYR A 100 -2.47 1.01 6.38
CA TYR A 100 -2.62 2.41 6.80
C TYR A 100 -1.33 3.24 6.69
N PRO A 101 -0.14 2.73 7.08
CA PRO A 101 1.11 3.48 6.90
C PRO A 101 1.39 3.82 5.43
N LEU A 102 1.05 2.93 4.49
CA LEU A 102 1.23 3.19 3.05
C LEU A 102 0.27 4.28 2.57
N ASP A 103 -0.99 4.26 2.99
CA ASP A 103 -1.95 5.32 2.64
C ASP A 103 -1.52 6.66 3.21
N ASN A 104 -1.04 6.69 4.46
CA ASN A 104 -0.47 7.91 5.05
C ASN A 104 0.72 8.42 4.25
N PHE A 105 1.62 7.53 3.82
CA PHE A 105 2.76 7.88 2.98
C PHE A 105 2.30 8.49 1.64
N MET A 106 1.29 7.88 0.99
CA MET A 106 0.70 8.43 -0.23
C MET A 106 0.10 9.81 0.00
N ASP A 107 -0.61 10.04 1.10
CA ASP A 107 -1.18 11.34 1.43
C ASP A 107 -0.08 12.40 1.66
N TYR A 108 1.03 12.03 2.31
CA TYR A 108 2.18 12.92 2.45
C TYR A 108 2.81 13.24 1.10
N LEU A 109 3.01 12.23 0.25
CA LEU A 109 3.57 12.40 -1.09
C LEU A 109 2.69 13.30 -1.97
N GLU A 110 1.38 13.11 -1.93
CA GLU A 110 0.42 13.94 -2.68
C GLU A 110 0.48 15.41 -2.24
N ARG A 111 0.54 15.66 -0.92
CA ARG A 111 0.69 17.02 -0.37
C ARG A 111 2.04 17.65 -0.77
N PHE A 112 3.10 16.86 -0.77
CA PHE A 112 4.42 17.31 -1.21
C PHE A 112 4.41 17.72 -2.68
N LEU A 113 3.84 16.90 -3.56
CA LEU A 113 3.72 17.22 -4.98
C LEU A 113 2.90 18.49 -5.22
N LYS A 114 1.75 18.64 -4.55
CA LYS A 114 0.93 19.86 -4.61
C LYS A 114 1.69 21.10 -4.14
N TYR A 115 2.48 20.97 -3.07
CA TYR A 115 3.32 22.07 -2.58
C TYR A 115 4.42 22.44 -3.59
N MET A 116 5.06 21.43 -4.20
CA MET A 116 6.07 21.65 -5.24
C MET A 116 5.49 22.34 -6.48
N GLU A 117 4.31 21.91 -6.94
CA GLU A 117 3.60 22.54 -8.05
C GLU A 117 3.25 24.00 -7.74
N HIS A 118 2.65 24.26 -6.58
CA HIS A 118 2.31 25.61 -6.14
C HIS A 118 3.54 26.52 -6.06
N THR A 119 4.63 26.01 -5.44
CA THR A 119 5.89 26.74 -5.33
C THR A 119 6.49 27.02 -6.71
N GLY A 120 6.44 26.06 -7.63
CA GLY A 120 6.88 26.23 -9.01
C GLY A 120 6.15 27.36 -9.72
N ASN A 121 4.81 27.36 -9.63
CA ASN A 121 3.96 28.40 -10.22
C ASN A 121 4.25 29.80 -9.63
N GLU A 122 4.45 29.89 -8.31
CA GLU A 122 4.81 31.14 -7.66
C GLU A 122 6.22 31.63 -8.08
N ILE A 123 7.21 30.73 -8.19
CA ILE A 123 8.54 31.09 -8.69
C ILE A 123 8.45 31.58 -10.13
N GLU A 124 7.67 30.92 -10.98
CA GLU A 124 7.47 31.33 -12.38
C GLU A 124 6.86 32.74 -12.45
N TYR A 125 5.80 32.99 -11.68
CA TYR A 125 5.15 34.30 -11.59
C TYR A 125 6.13 35.39 -11.14
N LEU A 126 6.88 35.15 -10.06
CA LEU A 126 7.87 36.10 -9.56
C LEU A 126 9.01 36.32 -10.57
N SER A 127 9.43 35.28 -11.28
CA SER A 127 10.50 35.35 -12.28
C SER A 127 10.07 36.15 -13.51
N LYS A 128 8.83 35.98 -14.00
CA LYS A 128 8.25 36.83 -15.04
C LYS A 128 8.19 38.30 -14.60
N GLY A 129 7.80 38.54 -13.34
CA GLY A 129 7.84 39.88 -12.74
C GLY A 129 9.25 40.47 -12.70
N LEU A 130 10.26 39.69 -12.31
CA LEU A 130 11.66 40.10 -12.32
C LEU A 130 12.13 40.52 -13.72
N LEU A 131 11.89 39.69 -14.73
CA LEU A 131 12.28 39.99 -16.12
C LEU A 131 11.62 41.27 -16.62
N SER A 132 10.33 41.46 -16.33
CA SER A 132 9.61 42.68 -16.68
C SER A 132 10.23 43.92 -16.04
N ARG A 133 10.60 43.85 -14.74
CA ARG A 133 11.23 44.97 -14.03
C ARG A 133 12.67 45.23 -14.48
N LEU A 134 13.44 44.19 -14.79
CA LEU A 134 14.78 44.33 -15.36
C LEU A 134 14.75 45.04 -16.71
N ASN A 135 13.78 44.73 -17.58
CA ASN A 135 13.58 45.46 -18.83
C ASN A 135 13.26 46.95 -18.59
N ILE A 136 12.52 47.30 -17.54
CA ILE A 136 12.27 48.71 -17.18
C ILE A 136 13.56 49.38 -16.72
N ILE A 137 14.39 48.68 -15.94
CA ILE A 137 15.67 49.18 -15.44
C ILE A 137 16.67 49.44 -16.58
N GLU A 138 16.64 48.61 -17.62
CA GLU A 138 17.50 48.72 -18.80
C GLU A 138 17.07 49.84 -19.74
N ASN A 139 15.75 50.01 -19.95
CA ASN A 139 15.22 50.92 -20.97
C ASN A 139 14.81 52.31 -20.44
N THR A 140 14.91 52.58 -19.14
CA THR A 140 14.53 53.89 -18.56
C THR A 140 15.75 54.70 -18.13
N GLU A 141 15.81 55.95 -18.57
CA GLU A 141 16.84 56.92 -18.13
C GLU A 141 16.48 57.60 -16.80
N ASN A 142 15.22 57.50 -16.36
CA ASN A 142 14.76 58.09 -15.10
C ASN A 142 15.25 57.26 -13.89
N GLU A 143 16.23 57.80 -13.16
CA GLU A 143 16.82 57.16 -11.99
C GLU A 143 15.79 56.81 -10.90
N GLY A 144 14.75 57.62 -10.71
CA GLY A 144 13.69 57.36 -9.74
C GLY A 144 12.90 56.09 -10.07
N LYS A 145 12.48 55.93 -11.33
CA LYS A 145 11.80 54.72 -11.82
C LYS A 145 12.71 53.51 -11.78
N ARG A 146 14.01 53.69 -12.06
CA ARG A 146 15.03 52.64 -12.00
C ARG A 146 15.23 52.13 -10.57
N ALA A 147 15.29 53.04 -9.59
CA ALA A 147 15.42 52.70 -8.18
C ALA A 147 14.16 51.98 -7.63
N GLU A 148 12.97 52.38 -8.07
CA GLU A 148 11.72 51.71 -7.69
C GLU A 148 11.64 50.29 -8.25
N ALA A 149 11.92 50.11 -9.55
CA ALA A 149 11.97 48.79 -10.16
C ALA A 149 13.03 47.89 -9.51
N MET A 150 14.19 48.44 -9.11
CA MET A 150 15.24 47.69 -8.41
C MET A 150 14.79 47.23 -7.01
N LYS A 151 14.03 48.05 -6.27
CA LYS A 151 13.45 47.63 -4.98
C LYS A 151 12.52 46.43 -5.14
N GLU A 152 11.68 46.44 -6.17
CA GLU A 152 10.81 45.31 -6.48
C GLU A 152 11.58 44.06 -6.89
N VAL A 153 12.65 44.22 -7.69
CA VAL A 153 13.56 43.11 -8.05
C VAL A 153 14.14 42.44 -6.81
N ILE A 154 14.70 43.24 -5.89
CA ILE A 154 15.27 42.73 -4.64
C ILE A 154 14.19 42.04 -3.79
N SER A 155 12.98 42.60 -3.74
CA SER A 155 11.84 42.01 -3.01
C SER A 155 11.44 40.65 -3.57
N ASN A 156 11.26 40.54 -4.89
CA ASN A 156 10.90 39.30 -5.56
C ASN A 156 12.02 38.24 -5.42
N ALA A 157 13.29 38.64 -5.57
CA ALA A 157 14.43 37.76 -5.34
C ALA A 157 14.47 37.21 -3.90
N LYS A 158 14.17 38.05 -2.89
CA LYS A 158 14.06 37.62 -1.49
C LYS A 158 12.92 36.62 -1.28
N LYS A 159 11.76 36.81 -1.94
CA LYS A 159 10.63 35.87 -1.88
C LYS A 159 11.01 34.50 -2.47
N ILE A 160 11.60 34.48 -3.67
CA ILE A 160 12.09 33.25 -4.31
C ILE A 160 13.08 32.52 -3.41
N ASN A 161 14.03 33.25 -2.79
CA ASN A 161 14.99 32.65 -1.87
C ASN A 161 14.32 32.01 -0.63
N ARG A 162 13.29 32.66 -0.06
CA ARG A 162 12.52 32.09 1.06
C ARG A 162 11.79 30.82 0.66
N MET A 163 11.15 30.81 -0.51
CA MET A 163 10.46 29.63 -1.04
C MET A 163 11.43 28.47 -1.29
N SER A 164 12.61 28.75 -1.84
CA SER A 164 13.68 27.76 -2.01
C SER A 164 14.11 27.14 -0.67
N LEU A 165 14.25 27.95 0.38
CA LEU A 165 14.53 27.46 1.73
C LEU A 165 13.40 26.61 2.30
N GLN A 166 12.14 26.96 2.04
CA GLN A 166 10.98 26.17 2.47
C GLN A 166 10.93 24.81 1.76
N VAL A 167 11.14 24.76 0.44
CA VAL A 167 11.27 23.50 -0.31
C VAL A 167 12.41 22.65 0.25
N LYS A 168 13.57 23.26 0.51
CA LYS A 168 14.72 22.56 1.11
C LYS A 168 14.38 21.97 2.48
N SER A 169 13.67 22.72 3.33
CA SER A 169 13.18 22.24 4.63
C SER A 169 12.20 21.07 4.48
N LEU A 170 11.24 21.18 3.55
CA LEU A 170 10.28 20.13 3.25
C LEU A 170 10.97 18.84 2.79
N VAL A 171 11.93 18.93 1.86
CA VAL A 171 12.76 17.79 1.42
C VAL A 171 13.53 17.17 2.60
N HIS A 172 14.06 17.99 3.50
CA HIS A 172 14.70 17.48 4.71
C HIS A 172 13.73 16.77 5.65
N GLN A 173 12.48 17.23 5.80
CA GLN A 173 11.47 16.54 6.61
C GLN A 173 11.11 15.16 6.03
N PHE A 174 11.02 15.05 4.70
CA PHE A 174 10.84 13.77 4.02
C PHE A 174 12.02 12.82 4.26
N ARG A 175 13.26 13.31 4.27
CA ARG A 175 14.48 12.50 4.50
C ARG A 175 14.77 12.20 5.98
N ALA A 176 14.50 13.12 6.90
CA ALA A 176 14.92 13.00 8.30
C ALA A 176 14.05 12.02 9.11
N LYS A 177 12.82 11.75 8.66
CA LYS A 177 11.95 10.73 9.28
C LYS A 177 12.53 9.31 9.12
N GLU A 178 13.36 9.10 8.10
CA GLU A 178 14.05 7.85 7.78
C GLU A 178 15.12 7.46 8.85
N LYS A 179 15.71 8.44 9.55
CA LYS A 179 16.79 8.19 10.53
C LYS A 179 16.32 7.90 11.95
N LYS A 180 15.10 8.30 12.34
CA LYS A 180 14.59 8.06 13.71
C LYS A 180 14.00 6.66 13.88
N GLU A 181 13.62 5.98 12.80
CA GLU A 181 13.04 4.63 12.84
C GLU A 181 14.08 3.53 12.59
N ALA A 182 15.25 3.84 12.04
CA ALA A 182 16.35 2.89 11.81
C ALA A 182 17.36 2.78 12.98
N GLY A 183 17.12 3.49 14.09
CA GLY A 183 18.02 3.56 15.25
C GLY A 183 17.35 3.27 16.60
N GLY A 184 16.21 2.57 16.59
CA GLY A 184 15.49 2.10 17.78
C GLY A 184 15.40 0.59 17.83
#